data_AF-A0AA37RFJ1-F1
#
_entry.id   AF-A0AA37RFJ1-F1
#
_cell.length_a   1.000
_cell.length_b   1.000
_cell.length_c   1.000
_cell.angle_alpha   90.00
_cell.angle_beta   90.00
_cell.angle_gamma   90.00
#
_symmetry.space_group_name_H-M   'P 1'
#
loop_
_entity.id
_entity.type
_entity.pdbx_description
1 polymer ?
#
loop_
_entity_poly.entity_id
_entity_poly.type
_entity_poly.pdbx_seq_one_letter_code
_entity_poly.pdbx_strand_id
1 'polypeptide(L)'
;MRVFACCAVMALCAACGQSATPVPSVAVEPASTPTAAVNPARVERVRGDLPAGYEFTALPSSTAPVSLSGFGQGWTADPSPCGGLADPIGDGVVHGWSASGPGGIVHAVVADGVPGVDQALRESCDTWQLSAGHTGGVVTLVEAPAIDGAVTLGMAIDATTTVEGGIETHSHAQTFVAYLRDHAAWVTVVTDPGSAGPSLGADRASELLADTVAAIRG
;
A
#
# COMPACT_ATOMS: atom_id res chain seq x y z
N MET A 1 -70.29 -49.52 25.59
CA MET A 1 -69.66 -49.71 24.27
C MET A 1 -68.17 -49.48 24.48
N ARG A 2 -67.32 -50.51 24.59
CA ARG A 2 -66.56 -51.14 23.47
C ARG A 2 -65.82 -50.08 22.61
N VAL A 3 -64.52 -50.08 22.35
CA VAL A 3 -63.36 -50.95 22.64
C VAL A 3 -62.11 -50.18 22.10
N PHE A 4 -61.02 -50.18 22.88
CA PHE A 4 -59.56 -50.28 22.58
C PHE A 4 -58.94 -49.53 21.38
N ALA A 5 -57.93 -48.66 21.54
CA ALA A 5 -56.57 -48.82 22.09
C ALA A 5 -55.58 -49.51 21.14
N CYS A 6 -54.39 -48.90 20.95
CA CYS A 6 -53.12 -49.59 20.77
C CYS A 6 -51.96 -48.61 21.01
N CYS A 7 -51.58 -48.47 22.28
CA CYS A 7 -50.21 -48.16 22.67
C CYS A 7 -49.40 -49.44 22.54
N ALA A 8 -48.22 -49.38 21.90
CA ALA A 8 -47.23 -50.45 21.95
C ALA A 8 -45.95 -49.89 22.57
N VAL A 9 -45.66 -50.34 23.78
CA VAL A 9 -44.38 -50.22 24.48
C VAL A 9 -43.62 -51.52 24.25
N MET A 10 -42.34 -51.41 23.87
CA MET A 10 -41.17 -52.25 24.22
C MET A 10 -40.05 -51.85 23.24
N ALA A 11 -38.78 -51.75 23.60
CA ALA A 11 -38.02 -52.63 24.47
C ALA A 11 -36.79 -51.92 25.07
N LEU A 12 -36.37 -52.39 26.25
CA LEU A 12 -35.03 -52.17 26.78
C LEU A 12 -34.01 -52.99 25.97
N CYS A 13 -32.92 -52.34 25.54
CA CYS A 13 -31.66 -53.02 25.29
C CYS A 13 -30.63 -52.49 26.31
N ALA A 14 -30.21 -53.39 27.20
CA ALA A 14 -28.97 -53.23 27.92
C ALA A 14 -27.82 -53.51 26.96
N ALA A 15 -26.92 -52.54 26.78
CA ALA A 15 -25.63 -52.73 26.11
C ALA A 15 -24.54 -52.06 26.93
N CYS A 16 -23.65 -52.88 27.50
CA CYS A 16 -22.36 -52.46 28.03
C CYS A 16 -21.47 -52.01 26.88
N GLY A 17 -20.81 -50.85 27.00
CA GLY A 17 -19.86 -50.39 25.99
C GLY A 17 -19.08 -49.15 26.41
N GLN A 18 -17.97 -49.38 27.11
CA GLN A 18 -16.76 -48.56 27.24
C GLN A 18 -16.89 -47.03 27.31
N SER A 19 -16.52 -46.48 28.47
CA SER A 19 -16.03 -45.10 28.59
C SER A 19 -14.85 -44.90 27.65
N ALA A 20 -15.06 -44.20 26.53
CA ALA A 20 -13.97 -43.61 25.79
C ALA A 20 -13.53 -42.36 26.55
N THR A 21 -12.31 -42.41 27.11
CA THR A 21 -11.60 -41.23 27.61
C THR A 21 -11.59 -40.17 26.50
N PRO A 22 -11.90 -38.90 26.78
CA PRO A 22 -11.67 -37.84 25.81
C PRO A 22 -10.17 -37.78 25.54
N VAL A 23 -9.73 -38.19 24.36
CA VAL A 23 -8.40 -37.85 23.87
C VAL A 23 -8.40 -36.32 23.75
N PRO A 24 -7.48 -35.60 24.40
CA PRO A 24 -7.36 -34.17 24.17
C PRO A 24 -7.09 -33.97 22.68
N SER A 25 -8.06 -33.36 22.00
CA SER A 25 -7.86 -32.85 20.65
C SER A 25 -6.80 -31.77 20.78
N VAL A 26 -5.55 -32.12 20.49
CA VAL A 26 -4.48 -31.15 20.32
C VAL A 26 -4.92 -30.30 19.13
N ALA A 27 -5.39 -29.08 19.42
CA ALA A 27 -5.55 -28.07 18.41
C ALA A 27 -4.17 -27.90 17.76
N VAL A 28 -4.03 -28.40 16.54
CA VAL A 28 -2.90 -28.05 15.69
C VAL A 28 -3.15 -26.60 15.33
N GLU A 29 -2.59 -25.70 16.14
CA GLU A 29 -2.43 -24.30 15.75
C GLU A 29 -1.76 -24.31 14.38
N PRO A 30 -2.34 -23.68 13.35
CA PRO A 30 -1.67 -23.57 12.07
C PRO A 30 -0.33 -22.91 12.34
N ALA A 31 0.75 -23.58 11.94
CA ALA A 31 2.09 -23.04 12.05
C ALA A 31 2.12 -21.71 11.27
N SER A 32 2.16 -20.60 12.00
CA SER A 32 2.45 -19.29 11.43
C SER A 32 3.80 -19.39 10.75
N THR A 33 3.82 -19.48 9.42
CA THR A 33 5.05 -19.41 8.65
C THR A 33 5.81 -18.19 9.13
N PRO A 34 7.08 -18.33 9.59
CA PRO A 34 7.83 -17.17 10.04
C PRO A 34 7.88 -16.19 8.88
N THR A 35 7.27 -15.02 9.06
CA THR A 35 7.40 -13.92 8.10
C THR A 35 8.89 -13.65 8.00
N ALA A 36 9.47 -13.86 6.82
CA ALA A 36 10.86 -13.54 6.58
C ALA A 36 11.11 -12.11 7.05
N ALA A 37 12.18 -11.91 7.82
CA ALA A 37 12.49 -10.61 8.39
C ALA A 37 12.67 -9.59 7.26
N VAL A 38 11.93 -8.48 7.32
CA VAL A 38 12.04 -7.38 6.36
C VAL A 38 13.45 -6.78 6.44
N ASN A 39 14.09 -6.61 5.30
CA ASN A 39 15.36 -5.91 5.17
C ASN A 39 15.18 -4.71 4.23
N PRO A 40 15.00 -3.49 4.77
CA PRO A 40 14.75 -2.28 3.99
C PRO A 40 15.81 -1.99 2.92
N ALA A 41 17.08 -2.27 3.22
CA ALA A 41 18.18 -2.01 2.28
C ALA A 41 18.09 -2.84 0.98
N ARG A 42 17.26 -3.89 0.93
CA ARG A 42 17.06 -4.70 -0.29
C ARG A 42 16.21 -4.00 -1.35
N VAL A 43 15.59 -2.85 -1.06
CA VAL A 43 14.94 -1.99 -2.07
C VAL A 43 15.89 -1.62 -3.22
N GLU A 44 17.19 -1.60 -2.95
CA GLU A 44 18.25 -1.38 -3.94
C GLU A 44 18.29 -2.44 -5.06
N ARG A 45 17.75 -3.64 -4.82
CA ARG A 45 17.72 -4.71 -5.83
C ARG A 45 16.73 -4.41 -6.97
N VAL A 46 15.68 -3.66 -6.67
CA VAL A 46 14.58 -3.30 -7.59
C VAL A 46 15.04 -2.31 -8.67
N ARG A 47 16.22 -1.68 -8.49
CA ARG A 47 16.81 -0.79 -9.51
C ARG A 47 16.93 -1.47 -10.88
N GLY A 48 17.21 -2.78 -10.89
CA GLY A 48 17.35 -3.57 -12.12
C GLY A 48 16.05 -3.75 -12.91
N ASP A 49 14.90 -3.46 -12.30
CA ASP A 49 13.59 -3.64 -12.94
C ASP A 49 13.21 -2.42 -13.78
N LEU A 50 13.91 -1.29 -13.65
CA LEU A 50 13.69 -0.13 -14.52
C LEU A 50 14.23 -0.39 -15.94
N PRO A 51 13.52 0.11 -16.98
CA PRO A 51 14.05 0.11 -18.34
C PRO A 51 15.40 0.80 -18.45
N ALA A 52 16.15 0.49 -19.52
CA ALA A 52 17.37 1.23 -19.83
C ALA A 52 17.08 2.72 -20.03
N GLY A 53 18.05 3.57 -19.68
CA GLY A 53 17.96 5.03 -19.82
C GLY A 53 17.58 5.78 -18.54
N TYR A 54 17.42 5.07 -17.41
CA TYR A 54 17.24 5.68 -16.10
C TYR A 54 18.58 6.04 -15.44
N GLU A 55 18.65 7.26 -14.90
CA GLU A 55 19.78 7.76 -14.12
C GLU A 55 19.41 7.81 -12.64
N PHE A 56 20.15 7.06 -11.82
CA PHE A 56 19.89 6.97 -10.38
C PHE A 56 20.55 8.08 -9.59
N THR A 57 19.81 8.64 -8.64
CA THR A 57 20.27 9.64 -7.69
C THR A 57 19.86 9.26 -6.26
N ALA A 58 20.44 9.96 -5.28
CA ALA A 58 19.98 9.84 -3.90
C ALA A 58 18.53 10.33 -3.77
N LEU A 59 17.81 9.79 -2.78
CA LEU A 59 16.48 10.30 -2.44
C LEU A 59 16.55 11.79 -2.05
N PRO A 60 15.50 12.57 -2.38
CA PRO A 60 15.34 13.92 -1.84
C PRO A 60 15.23 13.88 -0.31
N SER A 61 15.44 15.03 0.34
CA SER A 61 15.37 15.12 1.81
C SER A 61 13.98 14.86 2.37
N SER A 62 12.93 15.25 1.64
CA SER A 62 11.55 14.88 1.95
C SER A 62 11.14 13.73 1.05
N THR A 63 10.82 12.58 1.64
CA THR A 63 10.48 11.36 0.91
C THR A 63 8.98 11.03 0.99
N ALA A 64 8.16 11.93 1.54
CA ALA A 64 6.73 11.72 1.66
C ALA A 64 6.12 11.55 0.27
N PRO A 65 5.14 10.65 0.05
CA PRO A 65 4.44 10.50 -1.22
C PRO A 65 4.06 11.82 -1.88
N VAL A 66 3.49 12.75 -1.10
CA VAL A 66 3.14 14.10 -1.58
C VAL A 66 4.36 14.91 -2.02
N SER A 67 5.47 14.84 -1.26
CA SER A 67 6.71 15.53 -1.63
C SER A 67 7.37 14.95 -2.87
N LEU A 68 7.39 13.62 -2.98
CA LEU A 68 7.89 12.91 -4.15
C LEU A 68 7.03 13.19 -5.39
N SER A 69 5.74 13.51 -5.21
CA SER A 69 4.83 13.91 -6.28
C SER A 69 5.03 15.35 -6.76
N GLY A 70 5.98 16.09 -6.19
CA GLY A 70 6.35 17.45 -6.60
C GLY A 70 5.80 18.57 -5.72
N PHE A 71 5.11 18.26 -4.62
CA PHE A 71 4.63 19.27 -3.68
C PHE A 71 5.72 19.64 -2.68
N GLY A 72 6.14 20.91 -2.68
CA GLY A 72 7.17 21.42 -1.77
C GLY A 72 6.74 21.46 -0.30
N GLN A 73 7.58 22.05 0.54
CA GLN A 73 7.24 22.28 1.94
C GLN A 73 6.02 23.19 2.10
N GLY A 74 5.29 23.03 3.21
CA GLY A 74 4.12 23.85 3.52
C GLY A 74 2.89 23.53 2.66
N TRP A 75 2.86 22.35 2.04
CA TRP A 75 1.66 21.86 1.39
C TRP A 75 0.54 21.66 2.41
N THR A 76 -0.71 21.78 1.95
CA THR A 76 -1.91 21.56 2.77
C THR A 76 -2.89 20.67 2.02
N ALA A 77 -3.69 19.91 2.76
CA ALA A 77 -4.81 19.14 2.23
C ALA A 77 -6.16 19.78 2.60
N ASP A 78 -7.14 19.62 1.72
CA ASP A 78 -8.54 19.93 1.98
C ASP A 78 -9.44 18.76 1.55
N PRO A 79 -10.09 18.05 2.49
CA PRO A 79 -10.07 18.27 3.95
C PRO A 79 -8.70 18.01 4.60
N SER A 80 -8.39 18.74 5.67
CA SER A 80 -7.08 18.64 6.34
C SER A 80 -6.71 17.23 6.85
N PRO A 81 -7.64 16.39 7.34
CA PRO A 81 -7.29 15.02 7.75
C PRO A 81 -6.75 14.17 6.61
N CYS A 82 -7.18 14.40 5.36
CA CYS A 82 -6.77 13.59 4.21
C CYS A 82 -5.28 13.73 3.88
N GLY A 83 -4.61 14.76 4.41
CA GLY A 83 -3.15 14.89 4.33
C GLY A 83 -2.40 13.71 4.96
N GLY A 84 -2.97 13.03 5.96
CA GLY A 84 -2.35 11.87 6.59
C GLY A 84 -2.18 10.66 5.66
N LEU A 85 -2.97 10.57 4.59
CA LEU A 85 -2.79 9.52 3.56
C LEU A 85 -1.63 9.84 2.61
N ALA A 86 -1.36 11.13 2.37
CA ALA A 86 -0.35 11.62 1.45
C ALA A 86 1.05 11.74 2.07
N ASP A 87 1.14 11.63 3.40
CA ASP A 87 2.38 11.66 4.16
C ASP A 87 2.35 10.64 5.31
N PRO A 88 2.52 9.34 5.00
CA PRO A 88 2.54 8.28 6.01
C PRO A 88 3.92 8.15 6.68
N ILE A 89 4.83 9.13 6.59
CA ILE A 89 6.20 8.94 7.05
C ILE A 89 6.28 8.91 8.59
N GLY A 90 6.95 7.87 9.10
CA GLY A 90 7.37 7.76 10.50
C GLY A 90 8.71 8.44 10.77
N ASP A 91 9.16 8.43 12.02
CA ASP A 91 10.43 9.02 12.45
C ASP A 91 11.66 8.10 12.24
N GLY A 92 11.47 6.99 11.51
CA GLY A 92 12.48 5.95 11.30
C GLY A 92 13.48 6.22 10.18
N VAL A 93 14.39 5.26 10.00
CA VAL A 93 15.38 5.29 8.92
C VAL A 93 14.70 5.03 7.58
N VAL A 94 15.14 5.75 6.55
CA VAL A 94 14.64 5.62 5.18
C VAL A 94 15.71 5.00 4.29
N HIS A 95 15.32 4.02 3.49
CA HIS A 95 16.11 3.37 2.45
C HIS A 95 15.42 3.53 1.11
N GLY A 96 16.18 3.71 0.03
CA GLY A 96 15.59 3.78 -1.29
C GLY A 96 16.40 4.60 -2.27
N TRP A 97 15.77 4.88 -3.40
CA TRP A 97 16.41 5.52 -4.54
C TRP A 97 15.43 6.36 -5.34
N SER A 98 16.00 7.32 -6.08
CA SER A 98 15.32 8.12 -7.08
C SER A 98 15.95 7.83 -8.43
N ALA A 99 15.17 7.80 -9.50
CA ALA A 99 15.68 7.63 -10.84
C ALA A 99 14.86 8.43 -11.85
N SER A 100 15.55 9.16 -12.73
CA SER A 100 14.91 9.93 -13.81
C SER A 100 15.24 9.29 -15.14
N GLY A 101 14.25 9.17 -16.03
CA GLY A 101 14.45 8.52 -17.32
C GLY A 101 13.26 8.70 -18.27
N PRO A 102 13.22 7.93 -19.36
CA PRO A 102 12.11 7.94 -20.30
C PRO A 102 10.78 7.64 -19.58
N GLY A 103 9.82 8.55 -19.74
CA GLY A 103 8.49 8.40 -19.17
C GLY A 103 8.31 9.03 -17.78
N GLY A 104 9.38 9.46 -17.11
CA GLY A 104 9.26 10.23 -15.86
C GLY A 104 10.31 9.93 -14.80
N ILE A 105 9.98 10.31 -13.57
CA ILE A 105 10.79 10.08 -12.37
C ILE A 105 10.15 8.95 -11.57
N VAL A 106 10.97 8.03 -11.08
CA VAL A 106 10.55 6.93 -10.20
C VAL A 106 11.27 7.04 -8.88
N HIS A 107 10.53 6.90 -7.79
CA HIS A 107 11.05 6.79 -6.45
C HIS A 107 10.58 5.46 -5.86
N ALA A 108 11.50 4.71 -5.25
CA ALA A 108 11.16 3.56 -4.42
C ALA A 108 11.76 3.77 -3.04
N VAL A 109 10.93 3.67 -2.01
CA VAL A 109 11.28 4.01 -0.64
C VAL A 109 10.77 2.94 0.31
N VAL A 110 11.56 2.63 1.33
CA VAL A 110 11.18 1.80 2.46
C VAL A 110 11.58 2.54 3.72
N ALA A 111 10.63 2.73 4.63
CA ALA A 111 10.87 3.39 5.90
C ALA A 111 10.41 2.55 7.08
N ASP A 112 11.12 2.70 8.19
CA ASP A 112 10.81 2.09 9.48
C ASP A 112 9.84 2.98 10.28
N GLY A 113 9.12 2.38 11.24
CA GLY A 113 8.33 3.13 12.22
C GLY A 113 7.10 3.83 11.64
N VAL A 114 6.72 3.48 10.41
CA VAL A 114 5.51 4.01 9.77
C VAL A 114 4.29 3.35 10.40
N PRO A 115 3.37 4.11 11.01
CA PRO A 115 2.11 3.56 11.48
C PRO A 115 1.29 3.05 10.28
N GLY A 116 0.48 2.01 10.51
CA GLY A 116 -0.49 1.55 9.52
C GLY A 116 -1.45 2.68 9.09
N VAL A 117 -2.14 2.48 7.98
CA VAL A 117 -3.15 3.42 7.49
C VAL A 117 -4.40 3.39 8.37
N ASP A 118 -4.94 4.57 8.69
CA ASP A 118 -6.26 4.70 9.31
C ASP A 118 -7.35 4.36 8.30
N GLN A 119 -8.09 3.29 8.57
CA GLN A 119 -9.14 2.80 7.69
C GLN A 119 -10.32 3.78 7.59
N ALA A 120 -10.69 4.46 8.67
CA ALA A 120 -11.77 5.45 8.64
C ALA A 120 -11.37 6.67 7.81
N LEU A 121 -10.08 7.04 7.86
CA LEU A 121 -9.56 8.10 7.02
C LEU A 121 -9.56 7.70 5.54
N ARG A 122 -9.12 6.47 5.23
CA ARG A 122 -9.18 5.92 3.86
C ARG A 122 -10.59 5.96 3.29
N GLU A 123 -11.59 5.55 4.08
CA GLU A 123 -13.01 5.52 3.66
C GLU A 123 -13.64 6.91 3.53
N SER A 124 -13.04 7.95 4.12
CA SER A 124 -13.56 9.33 4.07
C SER A 124 -12.82 10.25 3.11
N CYS A 125 -11.69 9.80 2.54
CA CYS A 125 -10.80 10.58 1.69
C CYS A 125 -10.66 9.96 0.29
N ASP A 126 -11.77 9.66 -0.39
CA ASP A 126 -11.74 9.13 -1.76
C ASP A 126 -11.09 10.11 -2.76
N THR A 127 -11.33 11.41 -2.58
CA THR A 127 -10.76 12.48 -3.38
C THR A 127 -10.60 13.73 -2.53
N TRP A 128 -9.44 14.37 -2.60
CA TRP A 128 -9.16 15.61 -1.84
C TRP A 128 -8.22 16.54 -2.60
N GLN A 129 -8.17 17.80 -2.18
CA GLN A 129 -7.29 18.79 -2.80
C GLN A 129 -5.98 18.93 -2.03
N LEU A 130 -4.92 19.23 -2.78
CA LEU A 130 -3.62 19.66 -2.29
C LEU A 130 -3.29 21.05 -2.80
N SER A 131 -2.59 21.82 -1.99
CA SER A 131 -2.01 23.11 -2.41
C SER A 131 -0.65 23.32 -1.78
N ALA A 132 0.32 23.81 -2.56
CA ALA A 132 1.65 24.21 -2.11
C ALA A 132 2.15 25.39 -2.96
N GLY A 133 2.16 26.60 -2.40
CA GLY A 133 2.57 27.80 -3.13
C GLY A 133 1.75 28.03 -4.41
N HIS A 134 2.40 27.92 -5.56
CA HIS A 134 1.78 28.07 -6.89
C HIS A 134 1.29 26.75 -7.51
N THR A 135 1.38 25.65 -6.76
CA THR A 135 0.98 24.32 -7.21
C THR A 135 -0.30 23.91 -6.50
N GLY A 136 -1.33 23.57 -7.28
CA GLY A 136 -2.53 22.90 -6.79
C GLY A 136 -2.60 21.48 -7.36
N GLY A 137 -3.30 20.58 -6.69
CA GLY A 137 -3.59 19.28 -7.26
C GLY A 137 -4.78 18.59 -6.61
N VAL A 138 -5.27 17.56 -7.29
CA VAL A 138 -6.34 16.70 -6.82
C VAL A 138 -5.76 15.31 -6.63
N VAL A 139 -5.93 14.76 -5.44
CA VAL A 139 -5.60 13.37 -5.15
C VAL A 139 -6.86 12.53 -5.27
N THR A 140 -6.75 11.39 -5.91
CA THR A 140 -7.80 10.38 -6.00
C THR A 140 -7.25 9.04 -5.51
N LEU A 141 -8.02 8.33 -4.67
CA LEU A 141 -7.68 6.95 -4.32
C LEU A 141 -7.89 6.04 -5.54
N VAL A 142 -6.92 5.18 -5.81
CA VAL A 142 -6.96 4.20 -6.90
C VAL A 142 -6.76 2.80 -6.36
N GLU A 143 -7.16 1.80 -7.15
CA GLU A 143 -7.04 0.40 -6.78
C GLU A 143 -5.56 0.05 -6.53
N ALA A 144 -5.27 -0.43 -5.32
CA ALA A 144 -3.92 -0.78 -4.91
C ALA A 144 -3.62 -2.25 -5.23
N PRO A 145 -2.36 -2.63 -5.49
CA PRO A 145 -2.02 -4.03 -5.72
C PRO A 145 -2.30 -4.85 -4.46
N ALA A 146 -2.83 -6.06 -4.63
CA ALA A 146 -2.94 -7.02 -3.54
C ALA A 146 -1.54 -7.55 -3.19
N ILE A 147 -1.13 -7.41 -1.94
CA ILE A 147 0.16 -7.88 -1.43
C ILE A 147 -0.08 -8.66 -0.14
N ASP A 148 0.28 -9.94 -0.14
CA ASP A 148 0.04 -10.82 1.01
C ASP A 148 0.63 -10.25 2.30
N GLY A 149 -0.18 -10.19 3.36
CA GLY A 149 0.24 -9.69 4.66
C GLY A 149 0.62 -8.20 4.69
N ALA A 150 0.16 -7.41 3.72
CA ALA A 150 0.28 -5.95 3.71
C ALA A 150 -1.08 -5.29 3.50
N VAL A 151 -1.31 -4.15 4.16
CA VAL A 151 -2.39 -3.25 3.76
C VAL A 151 -1.83 -2.33 2.68
N THR A 152 -2.52 -2.16 1.56
CA THR A 152 -2.03 -1.35 0.44
C THR A 152 -2.94 -0.16 0.15
N LEU A 153 -2.35 0.98 -0.21
CA LEU A 153 -3.02 2.23 -0.57
C LEU A 153 -2.51 2.69 -1.93
N GLY A 154 -3.40 3.06 -2.83
CA GLY A 154 -3.08 3.65 -4.13
C GLY A 154 -3.60 5.07 -4.19
N MET A 155 -2.77 5.99 -4.68
CA MET A 155 -3.11 7.39 -4.87
C MET A 155 -2.65 7.84 -6.27
N ALA A 156 -3.51 8.59 -6.96
CA ALA A 156 -3.14 9.34 -8.15
C ALA A 156 -3.28 10.83 -7.85
N ILE A 157 -2.31 11.64 -8.29
CA ILE A 157 -2.30 13.09 -8.13
C ILE A 157 -2.18 13.74 -9.49
N ASP A 158 -3.18 14.53 -9.87
CA ASP A 158 -3.10 15.45 -11.00
C ASP A 158 -2.82 16.85 -10.46
N ALA A 159 -1.69 17.43 -10.82
CA ALA A 159 -1.23 18.71 -10.32
C ALA A 159 -1.02 19.73 -11.43
N THR A 160 -1.24 21.00 -11.09
CA THR A 160 -1.01 22.15 -11.96
C THR A 160 -0.19 23.18 -11.20
N THR A 161 0.92 23.60 -11.80
CA THR A 161 1.75 24.70 -11.30
C THR A 161 1.63 25.90 -12.21
N THR A 162 1.28 27.06 -11.67
CA THR A 162 1.15 28.30 -12.44
C THR A 162 2.28 29.26 -12.09
N VAL A 163 3.12 29.64 -13.07
CA VAL A 163 4.18 30.64 -12.85
C VAL A 163 3.64 32.07 -12.99
N GLU A 164 4.40 33.09 -12.58
CA GLU A 164 3.99 34.51 -12.58
C GLU A 164 3.48 35.02 -13.94
N GLY A 165 3.91 34.39 -15.05
CA GLY A 165 3.44 34.71 -16.41
C GLY A 165 2.12 34.04 -16.81
N GLY A 166 1.45 33.32 -15.91
CA GLY A 166 0.22 32.57 -16.19
C GLY A 166 0.44 31.29 -16.99
N ILE A 167 1.69 30.87 -17.20
CA ILE A 167 2.00 29.59 -17.85
C ILE A 167 1.78 28.47 -16.83
N GLU A 168 1.07 27.44 -17.27
CA GLU A 168 0.77 26.26 -16.47
C GLU A 168 1.67 25.10 -16.88
N THR A 169 2.10 24.33 -15.88
CA THR A 169 2.75 23.03 -16.06
C THR A 169 1.88 22.00 -15.36
N HIS A 170 1.54 20.93 -16.07
CA HIS A 170 0.77 19.82 -15.51
C HIS A 170 1.70 18.65 -15.19
N SER A 171 1.43 17.99 -14.08
CA SER A 171 2.09 16.72 -13.73
C SER A 171 1.05 15.71 -13.26
N HIS A 172 1.37 14.44 -13.48
CA HIS A 172 0.60 13.32 -12.99
C HIS A 172 1.51 12.41 -12.18
N ALA A 173 1.13 12.08 -10.96
CA ALA A 173 1.87 11.16 -10.11
C ALA A 173 0.99 10.00 -9.65
N GLN A 174 1.50 8.77 -9.74
CA GLN A 174 0.90 7.61 -9.09
C GLN A 174 1.79 7.17 -7.94
N THR A 175 1.21 7.00 -6.76
CA THR A 175 1.89 6.43 -5.61
C THR A 175 1.14 5.22 -5.08
N PHE A 176 1.86 4.14 -4.84
CA PHE A 176 1.36 2.98 -4.13
C PHE A 176 2.17 2.76 -2.85
N VAL A 177 1.48 2.49 -1.75
CA VAL A 177 2.07 2.25 -0.43
C VAL A 177 1.67 0.85 0.04
N ALA A 178 2.61 0.11 0.61
CA ALA A 178 2.38 -1.13 1.34
C ALA A 178 2.82 -0.95 2.80
N TYR A 179 1.85 -1.06 3.72
CA TYR A 179 2.10 -1.03 5.16
C TYR A 179 2.41 -2.45 5.65
N LEU A 180 3.58 -2.62 6.27
CA LEU A 180 4.24 -3.88 6.59
C LEU A 180 4.61 -3.95 8.08
N ARG A 181 3.62 -4.17 8.96
CA ARG A 181 3.76 -4.14 10.44
C ARG A 181 4.50 -2.90 10.97
N ASP A 182 5.83 -2.94 10.98
CA ASP A 182 6.74 -1.93 11.51
C ASP A 182 7.46 -1.13 10.40
N HIS A 183 7.13 -1.37 9.14
CA HIS A 183 7.70 -0.70 7.98
C HIS A 183 6.59 -0.24 7.04
N ALA A 184 6.89 0.69 6.14
CA ALA A 184 6.14 0.87 4.91
C ALA A 184 7.08 0.94 3.71
N ALA A 185 6.62 0.40 2.59
CA ALA A 185 7.26 0.59 1.30
C ALA A 185 6.34 1.44 0.42
N TRP A 186 6.88 2.37 -0.34
CA TRP A 186 6.11 3.07 -1.35
C TRP A 186 6.90 3.31 -2.62
N VAL A 187 6.17 3.34 -3.73
CA VAL A 187 6.68 3.68 -5.04
C VAL A 187 5.88 4.85 -5.57
N THR A 188 6.56 5.92 -5.97
CA THR A 188 5.97 7.09 -6.63
C THR A 188 6.54 7.20 -8.03
N VAL A 189 5.66 7.29 -9.02
CA VAL A 189 6.02 7.57 -10.42
C VAL A 189 5.42 8.91 -10.80
N VAL A 190 6.28 9.88 -11.16
CA VAL A 190 5.88 11.21 -11.61
C VAL A 190 6.11 11.31 -13.11
N THR A 191 5.07 11.72 -13.82
CA THR A 191 5.05 11.87 -15.27
C THR A 191 4.60 13.29 -15.64
N ASP A 192 5.09 13.78 -16.77
CA ASP A 192 4.56 14.97 -17.42
C ASP A 192 3.59 14.50 -18.53
N PRO A 193 2.27 14.71 -18.37
CA PRO A 193 1.28 14.30 -19.37
C PRO A 193 1.50 14.91 -20.76
N GLY A 194 2.21 16.04 -20.86
CA GLY A 194 2.54 16.71 -22.12
C GLY A 194 3.82 16.21 -22.79
N SER A 195 4.57 15.29 -22.16
CA SER A 195 5.84 14.80 -22.69
C SER A 195 5.63 13.88 -23.90
N ALA A 196 6.45 14.08 -24.94
CA ALA A 196 6.42 13.28 -26.17
C ALA A 196 7.12 11.91 -26.04
N GLY A 197 7.71 11.60 -24.88
CA GLY A 197 8.41 10.34 -24.63
C GLY A 197 7.46 9.15 -24.42
N PRO A 198 7.95 7.90 -24.58
CA PRO A 198 7.17 6.73 -24.22
C PRO A 198 6.87 6.73 -22.71
N SER A 199 5.61 6.51 -22.34
CA SER A 199 5.19 6.38 -20.94
C SER A 199 5.72 5.08 -20.31
N LEU A 200 5.96 5.09 -19.00
CA LEU A 200 6.30 3.90 -18.21
C LEU A 200 5.20 2.82 -18.17
N GLY A 201 3.98 3.15 -18.60
CA GLY A 201 2.79 2.29 -18.46
C GLY A 201 2.03 2.59 -17.17
N ALA A 202 0.71 2.48 -17.20
CA ALA A 202 -0.18 2.87 -16.10
C ALA A 202 -0.05 1.97 -14.86
N ASP A 203 0.46 0.75 -15.02
CA ASP A 203 0.60 -0.23 -13.93
C ASP A 203 2.01 -0.22 -13.32
N ARG A 204 2.96 0.56 -13.87
CA ARG A 204 4.37 0.43 -13.50
C ARG A 204 4.64 0.68 -12.04
N ALA A 205 3.97 1.67 -11.44
CA ALA A 205 4.15 2.00 -10.04
C ALA A 205 3.61 0.87 -9.11
N SER A 206 2.52 0.19 -9.50
CA SER A 206 1.94 -0.90 -8.70
C SER A 206 2.78 -2.17 -8.79
N GLU A 207 3.28 -2.51 -9.98
CA GLU A 207 4.23 -3.60 -10.21
C GLU A 207 5.52 -3.40 -9.39
N LEU A 208 6.12 -2.21 -9.48
CA LEU A 208 7.33 -1.89 -8.74
C LEU A 208 7.12 -1.94 -7.21
N LEU A 209 5.94 -1.62 -6.71
CA LEU A 209 5.64 -1.80 -5.28
C LEU A 209 5.66 -3.29 -4.91
N ALA A 210 5.05 -4.15 -5.73
CA ALA A 210 5.06 -5.59 -5.50
C ALA A 210 6.49 -6.16 -5.55
N ASP A 211 7.29 -5.76 -6.54
CA ASP A 211 8.71 -6.14 -6.66
C ASP A 211 9.53 -5.65 -5.46
N THR A 212 9.25 -4.42 -4.99
CA THR A 212 9.87 -3.87 -3.77
C THR A 212 9.55 -4.68 -2.54
N VAL A 213 8.28 -5.01 -2.30
CA VAL A 213 7.88 -5.80 -1.14
C VAL A 213 8.47 -7.21 -1.21
N ALA A 214 8.49 -7.83 -2.39
CA ALA A 214 9.15 -9.12 -2.59
C ALA A 214 10.64 -9.05 -2.26
N ALA A 215 11.35 -8.04 -2.78
CA ALA A 215 12.79 -7.86 -2.58
C ALA A 215 13.16 -7.68 -1.09
N ILE A 216 12.39 -6.89 -0.33
CA ILE A 216 12.68 -6.67 1.10
C ILE A 216 12.32 -7.85 1.99
N ARG A 217 11.38 -8.71 1.58
CA ARG A 217 11.05 -9.94 2.29
C ARG A 217 12.05 -11.06 2.01
N GLY A 218 12.67 -11.08 0.83
CA GLY A 218 13.73 -12.02 0.47
C GLY A 218 13.26 -13.20 -0.34
#